data_AF-A0A0R0FS01-F1
#
_entry.id   AF-A0A0R0FS01-F1
#
_cell.length_a   1.000
_cell.length_b   1.000
_cell.length_c   1.000
_cell.angle_alpha   90.00
_cell.angle_beta   90.00
_cell.angle_gamma   90.00
#
_symmetry.space_group_name_H-M   'P 1'
#
loop_
_entity.id
_entity.type
_entity.pdbx_description
1 polymer ?
#
loop_
_entity_poly.entity_id
_entity_poly.type
_entity_poly.pdbx_seq_one_letter_code
_entity_poly.pdbx_strand_id
1 'polypeptide(L)'
;MLITMSLASLVSALNVNYYENTCPHNVDSIVAAAVHKATMNDRTVPAALLRMHFHDCFIRGCDASVLLESKGKNKAEKDGPPNISLHAFYVIDNAKKAVEAVFPGIVSCADILALAARDAVALSGGPTWDVTKGRKDGRISKATETRQLPAPTFNISQLQQSFFQRGLSLEDLVALSGTIENFKLRIQLQKI
;
A
#
# COMPACT_ATOMS: atom_id res chain seq x y z
N MET A 1 -17.83 16.06 40.97
CA MET A 1 -18.07 14.89 40.09
C MET A 1 -17.38 15.18 38.76
N LEU A 2 -16.11 14.78 38.60
CA LEU A 2 -15.35 15.02 37.37
C LEU A 2 -15.73 13.95 36.33
N ILE A 3 -16.28 14.39 35.20
CA ILE A 3 -16.60 13.53 34.06
C ILE A 3 -15.31 13.32 33.27
N THR A 4 -14.71 12.15 33.41
CA THR A 4 -13.63 11.71 32.53
C THR A 4 -14.22 11.37 31.16
N MET A 5 -14.17 12.30 30.20
CA MET A 5 -14.45 11.97 28.80
C MET A 5 -13.36 11.04 28.30
N SER A 6 -13.67 9.75 28.23
CA SER A 6 -12.87 8.79 27.47
C SER A 6 -12.92 9.22 26.00
N LEU A 7 -11.80 9.76 25.48
CA LEU A 7 -11.59 9.81 24.03
C LEU A 7 -11.48 8.37 23.56
N ALA A 8 -12.62 7.75 23.23
CA ALA A 8 -12.62 6.61 22.34
C ALA A 8 -12.06 7.13 21.03
N SER A 9 -10.80 6.80 20.73
CA SER A 9 -10.28 6.88 19.38
C SER A 9 -11.24 6.07 18.52
N LEU A 10 -12.16 6.75 17.81
CA LEU A 10 -12.94 6.16 16.74
C LEU A 10 -11.91 5.64 15.74
N VAL A 11 -11.54 4.38 15.88
CA VAL A 11 -10.82 3.66 14.83
C VAL A 11 -11.79 3.68 13.66
N SER A 12 -11.54 4.59 12.71
CA SER A 12 -12.34 4.63 11.49
C SER A 12 -12.08 3.32 10.77
N ALA A 13 -13.05 2.42 10.79
CA ALA A 13 -12.98 1.21 9.99
C ALA A 13 -12.86 1.61 8.51
N LEU A 14 -12.01 0.90 7.77
CA LEU A 14 -11.92 1.08 6.33
C LEU A 14 -13.26 0.69 5.68
N ASN A 15 -13.66 1.41 4.64
CA ASN A 15 -14.95 1.21 3.97
C ASN A 15 -14.78 1.31 2.45
N VAL A 16 -15.43 0.42 1.68
CA VAL A 16 -15.43 0.47 0.21
C VAL A 16 -15.97 1.81 -0.30
N ASN A 17 -16.96 2.38 0.38
CA ASN A 17 -17.64 3.62 0.00
C ASN A 17 -17.08 4.86 0.69
N TYR A 18 -15.87 4.80 1.23
CA TYR A 18 -15.29 5.88 2.06
C TYR A 18 -15.37 7.28 1.43
N TYR A 19 -15.20 7.39 0.10
CA TYR A 19 -15.22 8.67 -0.63
C TYR A 19 -16.55 8.99 -1.32
N GLU A 20 -17.60 8.16 -1.18
CA GLU A 20 -18.86 8.29 -1.94
C GLU A 20 -19.51 9.68 -1.78
N ASN A 21 -19.43 10.26 -0.58
CA ASN A 21 -20.02 11.58 -0.29
C ASN A 21 -19.10 12.77 -0.59
N THR A 22 -17.78 12.55 -0.71
CA THR A 22 -16.79 13.62 -0.93
C THR A 22 -16.29 13.69 -2.36
N CYS A 23 -16.36 12.56 -3.08
CA CYS A 23 -15.82 12.39 -4.42
C CYS A 23 -16.91 11.80 -5.34
N PRO A 24 -17.77 12.63 -5.95
CA PRO A 24 -18.82 12.15 -6.85
C PRO A 24 -18.27 11.45 -8.11
N HIS A 25 -17.08 11.81 -8.57
CA HIS A 25 -16.35 11.04 -9.58
C HIS A 25 -15.56 9.89 -8.94
N ASN A 26 -15.51 8.75 -9.62
CA ASN A 26 -14.92 7.53 -9.08
C ASN A 26 -13.38 7.61 -9.00
N VAL A 27 -12.84 7.76 -7.78
CA VAL A 27 -11.40 7.75 -7.48
C VAL A 27 -10.71 6.52 -8.07
N ASP A 28 -11.33 5.34 -7.96
CA ASP A 28 -10.79 4.08 -8.48
C ASP A 28 -10.48 4.17 -9.98
N SER A 29 -11.34 4.85 -10.76
CA SER A 29 -11.13 5.00 -12.21
C SER A 29 -9.95 5.90 -12.57
N ILE A 30 -9.68 6.93 -11.76
CA ILE A 30 -8.57 7.87 -11.97
C ILE A 30 -7.24 7.16 -11.71
N VAL A 31 -7.17 6.40 -10.61
CA VAL A 31 -5.97 5.61 -10.27
C VAL A 31 -5.73 4.52 -11.31
N ALA A 32 -6.77 3.76 -11.69
CA ALA A 32 -6.67 2.72 -12.71
C ALA A 32 -6.16 3.27 -14.05
N ALA A 33 -6.62 4.44 -14.48
CA ALA A 33 -6.14 5.08 -15.70
C ALA A 33 -4.65 5.43 -15.63
N ALA A 34 -4.16 5.93 -14.50
CA ALA A 34 -2.74 6.25 -14.30
C ALA A 34 -1.88 4.98 -14.34
N VAL A 35 -2.30 3.91 -13.66
CA VAL A 35 -1.59 2.62 -13.63
C VAL A 35 -1.60 1.95 -15.00
N HIS A 36 -2.73 1.93 -15.70
CA HIS A 36 -2.84 1.38 -17.05
C HIS A 36 -1.92 2.12 -18.01
N LYS A 37 -1.94 3.47 -18.01
CA LYS A 37 -1.06 4.29 -18.85
C LYS A 37 0.42 4.01 -18.59
N ALA A 38 0.83 3.88 -17.33
CA ALA A 38 2.21 3.56 -17.00
C ALA A 38 2.60 2.14 -17.46
N THR A 39 1.71 1.16 -17.25
CA THR A 39 1.93 -0.24 -17.64
C THR A 39 2.06 -0.43 -19.14
N MET A 40 1.37 0.39 -19.95
CA MET A 40 1.53 0.38 -21.41
C MET A 40 2.96 0.74 -21.85
N ASN A 41 3.64 1.61 -21.10
CA ASN A 41 5.00 2.06 -21.41
C ASN A 41 6.07 1.17 -20.76
N ASP A 42 5.81 0.68 -19.56
CA ASP A 42 6.73 -0.16 -18.79
C ASP A 42 5.97 -1.34 -18.17
N ARG A 43 6.21 -2.54 -18.73
CA ARG A 43 5.56 -3.77 -18.29
C ARG A 43 5.97 -4.24 -16.89
N THR A 44 7.00 -3.63 -16.29
CA THR A 44 7.44 -3.96 -14.93
C THR A 44 6.64 -3.22 -13.84
N VAL A 45 5.88 -2.19 -14.23
CA VAL A 45 5.10 -1.34 -13.30
C VAL A 45 4.17 -2.15 -12.40
N PRO A 46 3.38 -3.13 -12.88
CA PRO A 46 2.49 -3.88 -12.00
C PRO A 46 3.23 -4.61 -10.87
N ALA A 47 4.34 -5.28 -11.19
CA ALA A 47 5.16 -5.95 -10.19
C ALA A 47 5.80 -4.95 -9.21
N ALA A 48 6.23 -3.79 -9.71
CA ALA A 48 6.79 -2.71 -8.91
C ALA A 48 5.80 -2.16 -7.88
N LEU A 49 4.56 -1.90 -8.30
CA LEU A 49 3.50 -1.38 -7.45
C LEU A 49 3.07 -2.38 -6.38
N LEU A 50 2.94 -3.65 -6.75
CA LEU A 50 2.62 -4.71 -5.79
C LEU A 50 3.71 -4.84 -4.71
N ARG A 51 4.99 -4.82 -5.14
CA ARG A 51 6.12 -4.83 -4.20
C ARG A 51 6.14 -3.56 -3.33
N MET A 52 5.92 -2.39 -3.90
CA MET A 52 5.88 -1.13 -3.16
C MET A 52 4.79 -1.16 -2.08
N HIS A 53 3.60 -1.65 -2.41
CA HIS A 53 2.51 -1.77 -1.45
C HIS A 53 2.83 -2.77 -0.33
N PHE A 54 3.41 -3.92 -0.65
CA PHE A 54 3.90 -4.85 0.38
C PHE A 54 4.94 -4.20 1.30
N HIS A 55 5.92 -3.48 0.73
CA HIS A 55 6.97 -2.84 1.51
C HIS A 55 6.45 -1.72 2.42
N ASP A 56 5.43 -0.97 1.98
CA ASP A 56 4.73 0.03 2.79
C ASP A 56 4.05 -0.63 4.00
N CYS A 57 3.16 -1.58 3.71
CA CYS A 57 2.30 -2.19 4.71
C CYS A 57 3.07 -3.06 5.72
N PHE A 58 4.18 -3.67 5.29
CA PHE A 58 4.96 -4.56 6.14
C PHE A 58 5.86 -3.83 7.15
N ILE A 59 5.96 -2.50 7.19
CA ILE A 59 6.83 -1.83 8.20
C ILE A 59 5.98 -1.24 9.33
N ARG A 60 5.08 -0.30 9.03
CA ARG A 60 4.23 0.38 10.03
C ARG A 60 2.73 0.20 9.79
N GLY A 61 2.35 -0.57 8.77
CA GLY A 61 0.99 -0.62 8.21
C GLY A 61 0.90 0.20 6.92
N CYS A 62 -0.21 0.08 6.20
CA CYS A 62 -0.39 0.80 4.94
C CYS A 62 -0.70 2.28 5.15
N ASP A 63 0.33 3.11 5.26
CA ASP A 63 0.23 4.54 5.48
C ASP A 63 1.01 5.37 4.45
N ALA A 64 1.49 4.77 3.35
CA ALA A 64 2.29 5.43 2.33
C ALA A 64 3.60 6.06 2.86
N SER A 65 4.11 5.64 4.02
CA SER A 65 5.42 6.07 4.54
C SER A 65 6.57 5.75 3.58
N VAL A 66 6.42 4.73 2.72
CA VAL A 66 7.41 4.39 1.70
C VAL A 66 7.57 5.47 0.63
N LEU A 67 6.57 6.35 0.46
CA LEU A 67 6.60 7.44 -0.53
C LEU A 67 7.27 8.71 -0.01
N LEU A 68 7.54 8.79 1.29
CA LEU A 68 8.16 9.96 1.89
C LEU A 68 9.64 10.08 1.52
N GLU A 69 10.08 11.31 1.28
CA GLU A 69 11.46 11.63 0.93
C GLU A 69 12.33 11.91 2.16
N SER A 70 13.62 11.59 2.05
CA SER A 70 14.61 11.91 3.07
C SER A 70 14.76 13.41 3.26
N LYS A 71 14.85 13.87 4.52
CA LYS A 71 14.99 15.29 4.86
C LYS A 71 16.04 15.51 5.94
N GLY A 72 17.07 16.28 5.62
CA GLY A 72 18.16 16.61 6.54
C GLY A 72 18.87 15.35 7.05
N LYS A 73 18.85 15.13 8.36
CA LYS A 73 19.45 13.94 9.00
C LYS A 73 18.53 12.71 9.01
N ASN A 74 17.24 12.85 8.65
CA ASN A 74 16.32 11.72 8.59
C ASN A 74 16.41 11.05 7.22
N LYS A 75 16.77 9.76 7.22
CA LYS A 75 16.71 8.91 6.04
C LYS A 75 15.35 8.20 6.02
N ALA A 76 14.56 8.41 4.97
CA ALA A 76 13.26 7.82 4.79
C ALA A 76 13.34 6.33 4.42
N GLU A 77 12.22 5.60 4.55
CA GLU A 77 12.10 4.20 4.15
C GLU A 77 12.51 3.97 2.71
N LYS A 78 12.19 4.90 1.81
CA LYS A 78 12.58 4.86 0.40
C LYS A 78 14.09 4.67 0.19
N ASP A 79 14.91 5.23 1.07
CA ASP A 79 16.38 5.13 1.06
C ASP A 79 16.91 3.93 1.87
N GLY A 80 16.03 3.11 2.44
CA GLY A 80 16.44 1.90 3.14
C GLY A 80 17.04 0.86 2.17
N PRO A 81 18.05 0.08 2.57
CA PRO A 81 18.70 -0.89 1.69
C PRO A 81 17.75 -1.85 0.94
N PRO A 82 16.66 -2.37 1.54
CA PRO A 82 15.69 -3.21 0.82
C PRO A 82 14.82 -2.46 -0.20
N ASN A 83 14.74 -1.14 -0.08
CA ASN A 83 13.84 -0.27 -0.84
C ASN A 83 14.53 0.46 -2.00
N ILE A 84 15.86 0.44 -2.08
CA ILE A 84 16.62 1.07 -3.17
C ILE A 84 16.23 0.52 -4.56
N SER A 85 15.73 -0.71 -4.60
CA SER A 85 15.29 -1.37 -5.84
C SER A 85 13.80 -1.13 -6.15
N LEU A 86 13.07 -0.42 -5.28
CA LEU A 86 11.70 -0.03 -5.58
C LEU A 86 11.71 1.03 -6.68
N HIS A 87 10.76 0.92 -7.60
CA HIS A 87 10.58 1.85 -8.71
C HIS A 87 9.08 2.09 -8.95
N ALA A 88 8.75 2.77 -10.04
CA ALA A 88 7.38 3.18 -10.37
C ALA A 88 6.71 4.17 -9.39
N PHE A 89 7.48 4.84 -8.52
CA PHE A 89 6.97 5.93 -7.66
C PHE A 89 6.24 7.01 -8.45
N TYR A 90 6.74 7.33 -9.65
CA TYR A 90 6.14 8.31 -10.56
C TYR A 90 4.68 7.97 -10.93
N VAL A 91 4.28 6.70 -10.86
CA VAL A 91 2.90 6.27 -11.14
C VAL A 91 1.97 6.74 -10.03
N ILE A 92 2.41 6.61 -8.78
CA ILE A 92 1.67 7.10 -7.61
C ILE A 92 1.61 8.63 -7.62
N ASP A 93 2.72 9.31 -7.96
CA ASP A 93 2.73 10.77 -8.09
C ASP A 93 1.77 11.26 -9.17
N ASN A 94 1.75 10.60 -10.33
CA ASN A 94 0.84 10.93 -11.43
C ASN A 94 -0.63 10.65 -11.07
N ALA A 95 -0.90 9.52 -10.41
CA ALA A 95 -2.22 9.19 -9.92
C ALA A 95 -2.69 10.24 -8.90
N LYS A 96 -1.84 10.59 -7.93
CA LYS A 96 -2.11 11.63 -6.94
C LYS A 96 -2.38 12.97 -7.60
N LYS A 97 -1.56 13.38 -8.57
CA LYS A 97 -1.77 14.62 -9.31
C LYS A 97 -3.11 14.64 -10.06
N ALA A 98 -3.48 13.53 -10.70
CA ALA A 98 -4.75 13.42 -11.41
C ALA A 98 -5.95 13.44 -10.45
N VAL A 99 -5.83 12.77 -9.30
CA VAL A 99 -6.86 12.79 -8.26
C VAL A 99 -7.00 14.19 -7.65
N GLU A 100 -5.90 14.87 -7.32
CA GLU A 100 -5.90 16.23 -6.76
C GLU A 100 -6.49 17.27 -7.72
N ALA A 101 -6.40 17.05 -9.03
CA ALA A 101 -7.04 17.94 -10.01
C ALA A 101 -8.57 17.91 -9.94
N VAL A 102 -9.16 16.86 -9.36
CA VAL A 102 -10.61 16.68 -9.21
C VAL A 102 -11.04 16.82 -7.74
N PHE A 103 -10.23 16.30 -6.81
CA PHE A 103 -10.52 16.20 -5.37
C PHE A 103 -9.36 16.70 -4.51
N PRO A 104 -9.16 18.03 -4.40
CA PRO A 104 -8.03 18.58 -3.68
C PRO A 104 -8.04 18.19 -2.19
N GLY A 105 -6.96 17.56 -1.72
CA GLY A 105 -6.74 17.25 -0.31
C GLY A 105 -7.65 16.17 0.30
N ILE A 106 -8.39 15.42 -0.51
CA ILE A 106 -9.37 14.43 -0.01
C ILE A 106 -8.79 13.01 0.05
N VAL A 107 -8.15 12.58 -1.03
CA VAL A 107 -7.71 11.18 -1.19
C VAL A 107 -6.30 10.99 -0.66
N SER A 108 -6.08 10.04 0.23
CA SER A 108 -4.75 9.79 0.80
C SER A 108 -3.83 9.09 -0.21
N CYS A 109 -2.52 9.29 -0.09
CA CYS A 109 -1.55 8.52 -0.85
C CYS A 109 -1.61 7.03 -0.49
N ALA A 110 -1.91 6.70 0.77
CA ALA A 110 -2.10 5.34 1.23
C ALA A 110 -3.23 4.60 0.48
N ASP A 111 -4.38 5.26 0.26
CA ASP A 111 -5.47 4.67 -0.52
C ASP A 111 -5.14 4.61 -2.02
N ILE A 112 -4.43 5.60 -2.56
CA ILE A 112 -3.96 5.55 -3.95
C ILE A 112 -3.01 4.37 -4.16
N LEU A 113 -2.10 4.12 -3.23
CA LEU A 113 -1.16 2.98 -3.30
C LEU A 113 -1.89 1.64 -3.24
N ALA A 114 -2.89 1.51 -2.35
CA ALA A 114 -3.71 0.30 -2.26
C ALA A 114 -4.56 0.06 -3.54
N LEU A 115 -5.14 1.11 -4.11
CA LEU A 115 -5.85 1.04 -5.39
C LEU A 115 -4.91 0.66 -6.53
N ALA A 116 -3.73 1.28 -6.58
CA ALA A 116 -2.72 0.99 -7.59
C ALA A 116 -2.22 -0.46 -7.52
N ALA A 117 -2.09 -1.02 -6.31
CA ALA A 117 -1.78 -2.43 -6.13
C ALA A 117 -2.89 -3.36 -6.64
N ARG A 118 -4.16 -3.02 -6.39
CA ARG A 118 -5.30 -3.76 -6.96
C ARG A 118 -5.29 -3.72 -8.48
N ASP A 119 -5.06 -2.55 -9.07
CA ASP A 119 -5.03 -2.39 -10.53
C ASP A 119 -3.85 -3.10 -11.16
N ALA A 120 -2.68 -3.10 -10.49
CA ALA A 120 -1.52 -3.88 -10.90
C ALA A 120 -1.83 -5.39 -10.94
N VAL A 121 -2.53 -5.93 -9.93
CA VAL A 121 -2.95 -7.33 -9.92
C VAL A 121 -3.92 -7.62 -11.06
N ALA A 122 -4.94 -6.78 -11.26
CA ALA A 122 -5.91 -6.95 -12.35
C ALA A 122 -5.24 -6.92 -13.74
N LEU A 123 -4.31 -5.99 -13.97
CA LEU A 123 -3.56 -5.91 -15.23
C LEU A 123 -2.62 -7.08 -15.46
N SER A 124 -2.21 -7.76 -14.39
CA SER A 124 -1.38 -8.97 -14.46
C SER A 124 -2.21 -10.25 -14.67
N GLY A 125 -3.52 -10.13 -14.95
CA GLY A 125 -4.45 -11.26 -15.10
C GLY A 125 -4.97 -11.83 -13.78
N GLY A 126 -4.72 -11.12 -12.67
CA GLY A 126 -5.29 -11.41 -11.37
C GLY A 126 -6.76 -10.99 -11.24
N PRO A 127 -7.41 -11.24 -10.09
CA PRO A 127 -8.77 -10.80 -9.87
C PRO A 127 -8.79 -9.32 -9.53
N THR A 128 -9.94 -8.70 -9.77
CA THR A 128 -10.26 -7.39 -9.18
C THR A 128 -11.07 -7.56 -7.90
N TRP A 129 -11.11 -6.52 -7.08
CA TRP A 129 -11.94 -6.46 -5.89
C TRP A 129 -12.18 -5.02 -5.44
N ASP A 130 -13.19 -4.85 -4.59
CA ASP A 130 -13.49 -3.60 -3.94
C ASP A 130 -12.45 -3.30 -2.85
N VAL A 131 -11.61 -2.30 -3.09
CA VAL A 131 -10.62 -1.83 -2.12
C VAL A 131 -11.35 -1.02 -1.05
N THR A 132 -11.26 -1.46 0.19
CA THR A 132 -11.68 -0.68 1.36
C THR A 132 -10.74 0.50 1.53
N LYS A 133 -11.29 1.70 1.62
CA LYS A 133 -10.57 2.98 1.66
C LYS A 133 -10.74 3.65 3.03
N GLY A 134 -10.05 4.76 3.25
CA GLY A 134 -10.00 5.48 4.51
C GLY A 134 -8.63 5.45 5.20
N ARG A 135 -7.60 4.90 4.54
CA ARG A 135 -6.23 4.89 5.09
C ARG A 135 -5.72 6.32 5.24
N LYS A 136 -4.86 6.53 6.24
CA LYS A 136 -4.29 7.84 6.56
C LYS A 136 -2.80 7.84 6.24
N ASP A 137 -2.35 8.94 5.64
CA ASP A 137 -0.94 9.09 5.30
C ASP A 137 -0.09 9.20 6.57
N GLY A 138 0.93 8.36 6.63
CA GLY A 138 1.94 8.30 7.66
C GLY A 138 2.82 9.55 7.62
N ARG A 139 3.34 9.92 8.80
CA ARG A 139 4.28 11.05 8.95
C ARG A 139 5.67 10.62 9.39
N ILE A 140 5.85 9.32 9.61
CA ILE A 140 7.10 8.73 10.09
C ILE A 140 7.56 7.79 9.00
N SER A 141 8.75 8.07 8.46
CA SER A 141 9.41 7.20 7.50
C SER A 141 10.89 7.14 7.85
N LYS A 142 11.40 5.93 8.10
CA LYS A 142 12.76 5.69 8.55
C LYS A 142 13.41 4.50 7.83
N ALA A 143 14.53 4.75 7.16
CA ALA A 143 15.37 3.73 6.54
C ALA A 143 15.74 2.59 7.49
N THR A 144 15.94 2.88 8.78
CA THR A 144 16.28 1.88 9.79
C THR A 144 15.17 0.86 10.03
N GLU A 145 13.91 1.23 9.84
CA GLU A 145 12.75 0.36 10.05
C GLU A 145 12.60 -0.67 8.91
N THR A 146 13.20 -0.42 7.74
CA THR A 146 13.23 -1.39 6.61
C THR A 146 13.92 -2.72 6.95
N ARG A 147 14.71 -2.79 8.03
CA ARG A 147 15.29 -4.05 8.55
C ARG A 147 14.23 -5.05 9.01
N GLN A 148 12.99 -4.59 9.21
CA GLN A 148 11.85 -5.45 9.55
C GLN A 148 11.29 -6.19 8.34
N LEU A 149 11.62 -5.77 7.11
CA LEU A 149 11.22 -6.49 5.91
C LEU A 149 11.88 -7.86 5.86
N PRO A 150 11.18 -8.90 5.41
CA PRO A 150 11.74 -10.23 5.28
C PRO A 150 12.89 -10.19 4.26
N ALA A 151 14.06 -10.69 4.65
CA ALA A 151 15.20 -10.73 3.74
C ALA A 151 15.03 -11.86 2.72
N PRO A 152 15.52 -11.70 1.47
CA PRO A 152 15.45 -12.75 0.45
C PRO A 152 16.26 -14.01 0.82
N THR A 153 17.16 -13.91 1.81
CA THR A 153 17.97 -15.01 2.33
C THR A 153 17.29 -15.77 3.48
N PHE A 154 16.11 -15.36 3.93
CA PHE A 154 15.39 -16.04 4.99
C PHE A 154 14.97 -17.45 4.55
N ASN A 155 15.15 -18.42 5.44
CA ASN A 155 14.55 -19.73 5.28
C ASN A 155 13.03 -19.68 5.59
N ILE A 156 12.31 -20.76 5.29
CA ILE A 156 10.86 -20.82 5.49
C ILE A 156 10.44 -20.53 6.93
N SER A 157 11.19 -21.02 7.93
CA SER A 157 10.87 -20.77 9.34
C SER A 157 11.02 -19.29 9.72
N GLN A 158 12.04 -18.62 9.20
CA GLN A 158 12.27 -17.19 9.43
C GLN A 158 11.20 -16.34 8.72
N LEU A 159 10.82 -16.72 7.50
CA LEU A 159 9.73 -16.08 6.76
C LEU A 159 8.40 -16.21 7.50
N GLN A 160 8.07 -17.42 7.95
CA GLN A 160 6.86 -17.66 8.75
C GLN A 160 6.84 -16.78 10.01
N GLN A 161 7.94 -16.75 10.77
CA GLN A 161 8.03 -15.92 11.97
C GLN A 161 7.84 -14.43 11.66
N SER A 162 8.47 -13.93 10.58
CA SER A 162 8.35 -12.55 10.16
C SER A 162 6.90 -12.19 9.79
N PHE A 163 6.19 -13.06 9.07
CA PHE A 163 4.79 -12.86 8.71
C PHE A 163 3.86 -12.95 9.94
N PHE A 164 4.07 -13.92 10.82
CA PHE A 164 3.29 -14.03 12.06
C PHE A 164 3.43 -12.82 12.98
N GLN A 165 4.61 -12.18 13.03
CA GLN A 165 4.79 -10.92 13.75
C GLN A 165 3.94 -9.78 13.19
N ARG A 166 3.45 -9.90 11.95
CA ARG A 166 2.52 -8.97 11.29
C ARG A 166 1.07 -9.44 11.34
N GLY A 167 0.76 -10.50 12.10
CA GLY A 167 -0.57 -11.12 12.10
C GLY A 167 -0.90 -11.83 10.79
N LEU A 168 0.09 -12.07 9.92
CA LEU A 168 -0.08 -12.77 8.66
C LEU A 168 0.16 -14.27 8.83
N SER A 169 -0.69 -15.07 8.19
CA SER A 169 -0.64 -16.53 8.26
C SER A 169 0.37 -17.14 7.28
N LEU A 170 0.59 -18.45 7.39
CA LEU A 170 1.35 -19.20 6.38
C LEU A 170 0.71 -19.09 4.98
N GLU A 171 -0.61 -19.06 4.88
CA GLU A 171 -1.28 -18.87 3.58
C GLU A 171 -0.97 -17.50 2.98
N ASP A 172 -0.83 -16.49 3.83
CA ASP A 172 -0.52 -15.12 3.45
C ASP A 172 0.93 -15.05 2.93
N LEU A 173 1.86 -15.76 3.59
CA LEU A 173 3.24 -15.92 3.12
C LEU A 173 3.29 -16.53 1.72
N VAL A 174 2.61 -17.66 1.50
CA VAL A 174 2.69 -18.37 0.22
C VAL A 174 2.06 -17.54 -0.90
N ALA A 175 0.96 -16.81 -0.61
CA ALA A 175 0.30 -15.93 -1.56
C ALA A 175 1.16 -14.71 -1.93
N LEU A 176 1.73 -14.03 -0.93
CA LEU A 176 2.57 -12.85 -1.14
C LEU A 176 3.96 -13.20 -1.69
N SER A 177 4.37 -14.48 -1.61
CA SER A 177 5.58 -14.99 -2.28
C SER A 177 5.37 -15.34 -3.76
N GLY A 178 4.16 -15.15 -4.31
CA GLY A 178 3.90 -15.21 -5.76
C GLY A 178 3.55 -16.59 -6.33
N THR A 179 3.08 -17.54 -5.52
CA THR A 179 2.83 -18.93 -5.96
C THR A 179 1.35 -19.38 -5.95
N ILE A 180 0.40 -18.49 -5.63
CA ILE A 180 -0.98 -18.89 -5.35
C ILE A 180 -1.99 -18.31 -6.33
N GLU A 181 -3.06 -19.08 -6.56
CA GLU A 181 -4.36 -18.65 -7.09
C GLU A 181 -4.69 -17.19 -6.80
N ASN A 182 -4.88 -16.45 -7.88
CA ASN A 182 -5.38 -15.09 -7.97
C ASN A 182 -6.37 -14.70 -6.85
N PHE A 183 -7.37 -15.55 -6.54
CA PHE A 183 -8.40 -15.26 -5.53
C PHE A 183 -7.83 -15.05 -4.11
N LYS A 184 -6.79 -15.79 -3.72
CA LYS A 184 -6.18 -15.64 -2.40
C LYS A 184 -5.37 -14.35 -2.33
N LEU A 185 -4.70 -13.96 -3.41
CA LEU A 185 -3.92 -12.70 -3.45
C LEU A 185 -4.78 -11.48 -3.09
N ARG A 186 -6.04 -11.42 -3.59
CA ARG A 186 -7.03 -10.41 -3.18
C ARG A 186 -7.18 -10.32 -1.66
N ILE A 187 -7.48 -11.45 -1.02
CA ILE A 187 -7.80 -11.48 0.42
C ILE A 187 -6.58 -11.00 1.23
N GLN A 188 -5.37 -11.38 0.79
CA GLN A 188 -4.16 -10.99 1.51
C GLN A 188 -3.79 -9.52 1.35
N LEU A 189 -4.00 -8.94 0.17
CA LEU A 189 -3.79 -7.51 -0.03
C LEU A 189 -4.80 -6.65 0.73
N GLN A 190 -5.92 -7.23 1.18
CA GLN A 190 -6.86 -6.56 2.10
C GLN A 190 -6.46 -6.70 3.57
N LYS A 191 -5.59 -7.66 3.94
CA LYS A 191 -5.12 -7.86 5.32
C LYS A 191 -3.90 -7.03 5.69
N ILE A 192 -3.05 -6.73 4.71
CA ILE A 192 -1.87 -5.89 4.91
C ILE A 192 -2.26 -4.42 5.06
#